data_AF-A0A0F8YXM5-F1
#
_entry.id   AF-A0A0F8YXM5-F1
#
_cell.length_a   1.000
_cell.length_b   1.000
_cell.length_c   1.000
_cell.angle_alpha   90.00
_cell.angle_beta   90.00
_cell.angle_gamma   90.00
#
_symmetry.space_group_name_H-M   'P 1'
#
loop_
_entity.id
_entity.type
_entity.pdbx_description
1 polymer ?
#
loop_
_entity_poly.entity_id
_entity_poly.type
_entity_poly.pdbx_seq_one_letter_code
_entity_poly.pdbx_strand_id
1 'polypeptide(L)'
;DHASEEFRPDNDDATTIKGYLQALAGATMQGFTHTQSFTITFDATEESLLTSITPGDSFRVGFRETRLSVLKKLLDYVKSVARVEDDEQIHILNPTVSGSSFAYEYFLNVEDEHTYLYETNEIKSPLTNQDQVERDRKLMPEAVFARHYRNIVMRGASFLSDEDIEAIIKPTGAREHIEPMGAYVGCDWGLTKDKCAITNLLALDDGRFVFDKCHVFRGSKSEPVDLNDAADMAESLYEPGWTLSMLFDKWQAMSTIQRLQKKHGDDVIQGFDFTKTNRKRLFKNIFTVVRDGRLVVFSDILMDCWKQSCATCPDNLSCEECNAHDFLRELQGLRCDSDFNVTHGKRGDDITVATALALFYAVQEDVPQAAIWML
;
A
#
# COMPACT_ATOMS: atom_id res chain seq x y z
N ASP A 1 -2.61 19.99 13.26
CA ASP A 1 -1.36 19.81 14.01
C ASP A 1 -0.13 19.74 13.11
N HIS A 2 -0.04 20.63 12.11
CA HIS A 2 1.04 20.67 11.11
C HIS A 2 1.70 22.05 11.15
N ALA A 3 3.01 22.14 10.94
CA ALA A 3 3.72 23.41 10.95
C ALA A 3 3.18 24.37 9.88
N SER A 4 2.79 25.57 10.28
CA SER A 4 2.27 26.63 9.38
C SER A 4 3.37 27.33 8.58
N GLU A 5 4.62 27.15 8.97
CA GLU A 5 5.82 27.68 8.33
C GLU A 5 7.02 26.78 8.67
N GLU A 6 8.14 26.97 7.97
CA GLU A 6 9.40 26.28 8.29
C GLU A 6 10.04 26.93 9.53
N PHE A 7 10.64 26.12 10.42
CA PHE A 7 11.45 26.59 11.53
C PHE A 7 12.86 26.02 11.42
N ARG A 8 13.85 26.92 11.48
CA ARG A 8 15.26 26.59 11.49
C ARG A 8 15.94 27.46 12.56
N PRO A 9 16.50 26.85 13.62
CA PRO A 9 17.26 27.59 14.60
C PRO A 9 18.57 28.09 14.00
N ASP A 10 19.04 29.22 14.51
CA ASP A 10 20.34 29.77 14.14
C ASP A 10 21.47 28.89 14.70
N ASN A 11 22.66 28.96 14.10
CA ASN A 11 23.82 28.18 14.53
C ASN A 11 24.24 28.48 15.99
N ASP A 12 23.90 29.68 16.47
CA ASP A 12 24.21 30.15 17.83
C ASP A 12 23.03 29.93 18.80
N ASP A 13 21.98 29.23 18.38
CA ASP A 13 20.83 28.95 19.24
C ASP A 13 21.20 27.99 20.38
N ALA A 14 21.19 28.52 21.60
CA ALA A 14 21.49 27.79 22.82
C ALA A 14 20.30 27.00 23.38
N THR A 15 19.19 26.90 22.64
CA THR A 15 18.00 26.14 23.06
C THR A 15 18.32 24.65 23.12
N THR A 16 18.15 24.08 24.31
CA THR A 16 18.38 22.66 24.57
C THR A 16 17.24 21.80 24.02
N ILE A 17 17.44 20.49 23.92
CA ILE A 17 16.35 19.55 23.59
C ILE A 17 15.15 19.73 24.54
N LYS A 18 15.39 19.89 25.85
CA LYS A 18 14.34 20.19 26.84
C LYS A 18 13.55 21.46 26.47
N GLY A 19 14.25 22.52 26.09
CA GLY A 19 13.65 23.77 25.65
C GLY A 19 12.79 23.62 24.40
N TYR A 20 13.26 22.90 23.38
CA TYR A 20 12.47 22.64 22.18
C TYR A 20 11.25 21.77 22.43
N LEU A 21 11.37 20.72 23.26
CA LEU A 21 10.24 19.88 23.64
C LEU A 21 9.15 20.69 24.37
N GLN A 22 9.56 21.57 25.30
CA GLN A 22 8.65 22.49 25.99
C GLN A 22 8.00 23.48 25.02
N ALA A 23 8.77 24.06 24.09
CA ALA A 23 8.23 25.01 23.13
C ALA A 23 7.26 24.35 22.13
N LEU A 24 7.55 23.13 21.69
CA LEU A 24 6.70 22.37 20.79
C LEU A 24 5.37 21.96 21.45
N ALA A 25 5.43 21.36 22.64
CA ALA A 25 4.25 20.94 23.39
C ALA A 25 3.41 22.13 23.85
N GLY A 26 4.07 23.19 24.32
CA GLY A 26 3.44 24.43 24.78
C GLY A 26 2.86 25.30 23.67
N ALA A 27 2.99 24.90 22.40
CA ALA A 27 2.59 25.69 21.23
C ALA A 27 3.23 27.09 21.19
N THR A 28 4.50 27.20 21.57
CA THR A 28 5.29 28.45 21.49
C THR A 28 6.40 28.38 20.45
N MET A 29 6.70 27.19 19.91
CA MET A 29 7.60 27.02 18.76
C MET A 29 7.00 27.65 17.49
N GLN A 30 7.82 28.39 16.74
CA GLN A 30 7.43 28.97 15.45
C GLN A 30 6.87 27.87 14.52
N GLY A 31 5.83 28.19 13.78
CA GLY A 31 5.07 27.22 12.98
C GLY A 31 4.03 26.39 13.74
N PHE A 32 4.08 26.30 15.07
CA PHE A 32 3.10 25.54 15.86
C PHE A 32 2.27 26.39 16.84
N THR A 33 2.38 27.72 16.79
CA THR A 33 1.65 28.65 17.69
C THR A 33 0.12 28.60 17.54
N HIS A 34 -0.38 28.03 16.44
CA HIS A 34 -1.81 27.83 16.18
C HIS A 34 -2.36 26.50 16.75
N THR A 35 -1.50 25.67 17.35
CA THR A 35 -1.87 24.33 17.86
C THR A 35 -2.32 24.38 19.32
N GLN A 36 -2.97 23.31 19.80
CA GLN A 36 -3.34 23.18 21.20
C GLN A 36 -2.09 23.04 22.07
N SER A 37 -2.03 23.79 23.16
CA SER A 37 -0.93 23.73 24.14
C SER A 37 -1.13 22.54 25.09
N PHE A 38 -0.05 21.83 25.38
CA PHE A 38 0.01 20.71 26.33
C PHE A 38 1.14 20.95 27.33
N THR A 39 0.94 20.50 28.57
CA THR A 39 2.00 20.48 29.57
C THR A 39 2.88 19.24 29.39
N ILE A 40 4.18 19.41 29.59
CA ILE A 40 5.18 18.34 29.48
C ILE A 40 5.90 18.17 30.81
N THR A 41 5.99 16.93 31.27
CA THR A 41 6.67 16.52 32.48
C THR A 41 7.88 15.67 32.12
N PHE A 42 9.01 15.89 32.79
CA PHE A 42 10.25 15.15 32.54
C PHE A 42 10.51 14.21 33.71
N ASP A 43 10.22 12.93 33.51
CA ASP A 43 10.42 11.87 34.50
C ASP A 43 11.74 11.12 34.29
N ALA A 44 12.51 11.53 33.29
CA ALA A 44 13.82 10.96 32.95
C ALA A 44 14.82 11.16 34.10
N THR A 45 15.40 10.06 34.60
CA THR A 45 16.45 10.11 35.63
C THR A 45 17.78 10.69 35.11
N GLU A 46 18.01 10.67 33.79
CA GLU A 46 19.20 11.27 33.17
C GLU A 46 18.84 12.58 32.45
N GLU A 47 18.53 13.62 33.24
CA GLU A 47 18.22 14.96 32.72
C GLU A 47 19.40 15.65 32.02
N SER A 48 20.62 15.11 32.14
CA SER A 48 21.83 15.75 31.62
C SER A 48 21.81 15.92 30.10
N LEU A 49 21.39 14.90 29.33
CA LEU A 49 21.33 15.00 27.87
C LEU A 49 20.22 15.98 27.42
N LEU A 50 19.06 15.93 28.06
CA LEU A 50 17.94 16.84 27.82
C LEU A 50 18.33 18.31 28.02
N THR A 51 19.21 18.60 28.98
CA THR A 51 19.61 19.95 29.36
C THR A 51 20.96 20.40 28.80
N SER A 52 21.73 19.52 28.15
CA SER A 52 23.06 19.85 27.61
C SER A 52 23.16 19.83 26.08
N ILE A 53 22.35 19.03 25.39
CA ILE A 53 22.39 18.95 23.93
C ILE A 53 21.64 20.15 23.33
N THR A 54 22.35 20.90 22.49
CA THR A 54 21.83 21.99 21.65
C THR A 54 21.99 21.60 20.17
N PRO A 55 20.91 21.20 19.48
CA PRO A 55 20.99 20.70 18.10
C PRO A 55 21.56 21.67 17.07
N GLY A 56 21.43 22.98 17.29
CA GLY A 56 21.79 24.01 16.30
C GLY A 56 21.20 23.71 14.92
N ASP A 57 22.02 23.85 13.88
CA ASP A 57 21.63 23.70 12.47
C ASP A 57 21.22 22.28 12.05
N SER A 58 21.50 21.27 12.88
CA SER A 58 21.11 19.89 12.62
C SER A 58 19.60 19.65 12.79
N PHE A 59 18.93 20.51 13.57
CA PHE A 59 17.48 20.46 13.77
C PHE A 59 16.74 21.40 12.82
N ARG A 60 15.65 20.91 12.22
CA ARG A 60 14.75 21.71 11.38
C ARG A 60 13.35 21.13 11.36
N VAL A 61 12.36 22.01 11.24
CA VAL A 61 10.95 21.67 11.06
C VAL A 61 10.52 22.11 9.67
N GLY A 62 10.15 21.17 8.81
CA GLY A 62 9.66 21.50 7.47
C GLY A 62 8.25 22.09 7.47
N PHE A 63 7.92 22.88 6.45
CA PHE A 63 6.53 23.31 6.22
C PHE A 63 5.60 22.10 6.12
N ARG A 64 4.44 22.16 6.81
CA ARG A 64 3.49 21.05 6.96
C ARG A 64 4.04 19.78 7.62
N GLU A 65 5.18 19.83 8.29
CA GLU A 65 5.61 18.71 9.11
C GLU A 65 4.67 18.54 10.32
N THR A 66 4.34 17.29 10.70
CA THR A 66 3.46 17.03 11.84
C THR A 66 4.19 17.29 13.16
N ARG A 67 3.46 17.80 14.16
CA ARG A 67 4.02 18.02 15.50
C ARG A 67 4.59 16.74 16.12
N LEU A 68 3.94 15.59 15.88
CA LEU A 68 4.40 14.27 16.31
C LEU A 68 5.73 13.86 15.66
N SER A 69 5.95 14.16 14.37
CA SER A 69 7.22 13.91 13.70
C SER A 69 8.36 14.70 14.34
N VAL A 70 8.11 16.00 14.59
CA VAL A 70 9.10 16.89 15.24
C VAL A 70 9.41 16.43 16.67
N LEU A 71 8.38 16.04 17.44
CA LEU A 71 8.56 15.51 18.78
C LEU A 71 9.48 14.28 18.78
N LYS A 72 9.25 13.32 17.86
CA LYS A 72 10.08 12.11 17.73
C LYS A 72 11.52 12.44 17.37
N LYS A 73 11.75 13.36 16.42
CA LYS A 73 13.10 13.82 16.07
C LYS A 73 13.86 14.36 17.28
N LEU A 74 13.21 15.17 18.12
CA LEU A 74 13.83 15.73 19.31
C LEU A 74 14.15 14.65 20.35
N LEU A 75 13.25 13.68 20.54
CA LEU A 75 13.45 12.57 21.46
C LEU A 75 14.59 11.64 21.03
N ASP A 76 14.82 11.47 19.73
CA ASP A 76 15.93 10.66 19.20
C ASP A 76 17.31 11.21 19.60
N TYR A 77 17.49 12.52 19.77
CA TYR A 77 18.77 13.12 20.24
C TYR A 77 19.14 12.67 21.65
N VAL A 78 18.15 12.36 22.49
CA VAL A 78 18.31 12.06 23.91
C VAL A 78 17.93 10.63 24.28
N LYS A 79 17.52 9.83 23.29
CA LYS A 79 17.06 8.44 23.45
C LYS A 79 15.92 8.28 24.48
N SER A 80 15.04 9.27 24.55
CA SER A 80 13.87 9.25 25.45
C SER A 80 12.60 8.85 24.69
N VAL A 81 11.54 8.53 25.41
CA VAL A 81 10.21 8.23 24.87
C VAL A 81 9.17 9.14 25.51
N ALA A 82 8.11 9.46 24.76
CA ALA A 82 6.96 10.21 25.28
C ALA A 82 5.77 9.28 25.56
N ARG A 83 5.06 9.53 26.66
CA ARG A 83 3.80 8.89 27.04
C ARG A 83 2.80 9.96 27.46
N VAL A 84 1.52 9.78 27.14
CA VAL A 84 0.44 10.60 27.72
C VAL A 84 -0.10 9.84 28.93
N GLU A 85 -0.26 10.52 30.06
CA GLU A 85 -0.79 9.93 31.29
C GLU A 85 -2.21 10.43 31.60
N ASP A 86 -2.81 9.86 32.66
CA ASP A 86 -4.18 10.16 33.09
C ASP A 86 -4.37 11.62 33.57
N ASP A 87 -3.26 12.36 33.76
CA ASP A 87 -3.25 13.77 34.10
C ASP A 87 -3.29 14.70 32.88
N GLU A 88 -3.49 14.13 31.68
CA GLU A 88 -3.53 14.82 30.38
C GLU A 88 -2.20 15.51 30.00
N GLN A 89 -1.09 15.16 30.67
CA GLN A 89 0.24 15.68 30.36
C GLN A 89 1.06 14.71 29.51
N ILE A 90 2.09 15.24 28.86
CA ILE A 90 3.07 14.46 28.10
C ILE A 90 4.26 14.19 29.02
N HIS A 91 4.49 12.93 29.38
CA HIS A 91 5.61 12.49 30.19
C HIS A 91 6.77 12.03 29.31
N ILE A 92 7.96 12.59 29.53
CA ILE A 92 9.20 12.19 28.86
C ILE A 92 10.01 11.30 29.79
N LEU A 93 10.23 10.07 29.34
CA LEU A 93 10.84 9.00 30.11
C LEU A 93 12.11 8.53 29.40
N ASN A 94 13.12 8.12 30.18
CA ASN A 94 14.18 7.29 29.63
C ASN A 94 13.71 5.84 29.68
N PRO A 95 13.71 5.09 28.56
CA PRO A 95 13.31 3.69 28.60
C PRO A 95 14.18 2.95 29.61
N THR A 96 13.55 2.23 30.54
CA THR A 96 14.27 1.42 31.51
C THR A 96 14.97 0.30 30.77
N VAL A 97 16.28 0.41 30.56
CA VAL A 97 17.15 -0.71 30.16
C VAL A 97 17.35 -1.62 31.37
N SER A 98 16.28 -2.28 31.82
CA SER A 98 16.39 -3.42 32.74
C SER A 98 16.86 -4.62 31.94
N GLY A 99 18.16 -4.71 31.75
CA GLY A 99 18.86 -5.86 31.19
C GLY A 99 20.22 -5.96 31.87
N SER A 100 20.72 -7.18 32.05
CA SER A 100 22.08 -7.40 32.53
C SER A 100 23.06 -6.57 31.69
N SER A 101 23.99 -5.88 32.38
CA SER A 101 25.12 -5.20 31.76
C SER A 101 25.67 -6.03 30.62
N PHE A 102 25.60 -5.51 29.39
CA PHE A 102 26.16 -6.18 28.23
C PHE A 102 27.61 -6.56 28.54
N ALA A 103 27.96 -7.83 28.40
CA ALA A 103 29.33 -8.21 28.17
C ALA A 103 29.70 -7.66 26.79
N TYR A 104 30.12 -6.39 26.74
CA TYR A 104 30.60 -5.78 25.51
C TYR A 104 31.93 -6.45 25.17
N GLU A 105 32.02 -7.13 24.03
CA GLU A 105 33.22 -7.84 23.57
C GLU A 105 34.04 -7.01 22.56
N TYR A 106 33.84 -5.68 22.53
CA TYR A 106 34.52 -4.81 21.57
C TYR A 106 35.21 -3.65 22.28
N PHE A 107 36.48 -3.82 22.61
CA PHE A 107 37.36 -2.75 23.11
C PHE A 107 37.36 -1.55 22.16
N LEU A 108 37.12 -0.35 22.69
CA LEU A 108 37.28 0.97 22.05
C LEU A 108 38.73 1.32 21.66
N ASN A 109 39.61 0.34 21.52
CA ASN A 109 41.04 0.53 21.27
C ASN A 109 41.52 -0.14 19.98
N VAL A 110 40.66 -0.13 18.96
CA VAL A 110 41.05 -0.46 17.59
C VAL A 110 40.91 0.82 16.77
N GLU A 111 42.04 1.46 16.46
CA GLU A 111 42.11 2.51 15.44
C GLU A 111 41.45 1.95 14.16
N ASP A 112 40.46 2.66 13.61
CA ASP A 112 39.78 2.39 12.33
C ASP A 112 38.56 1.45 12.27
N GLU A 113 37.87 1.14 13.37
CA GLU A 113 36.55 0.48 13.28
C GLU A 113 35.36 1.44 13.52
N HIS A 114 34.54 1.62 12.48
CA HIS A 114 33.24 2.28 12.57
C HIS A 114 32.20 1.34 13.20
N THR A 115 31.88 1.54 14.47
CA THR A 115 30.81 0.79 15.15
C THR A 115 29.44 1.27 14.63
N TYR A 116 28.83 0.50 13.74
CA TYR A 116 27.40 0.64 13.47
C TYR A 116 26.65 -0.07 14.60
N LEU A 117 26.04 0.72 15.49
CA LEU A 117 25.08 0.22 16.46
C LEU A 117 23.80 -0.18 15.72
N TYR A 118 23.57 -1.46 15.49
CA TYR A 118 22.23 -1.99 15.22
C TYR A 118 21.72 -2.62 16.51
N GLU A 119 20.86 -1.91 17.23
CA GLU A 119 20.08 -2.48 18.33
C GLU A 119 19.03 -3.44 17.74
N THR A 120 19.12 -4.71 18.15
CA THR A 120 18.07 -5.75 17.96
C THR A 120 17.30 -5.97 19.26
N ASN A 121 17.07 -4.91 20.04
CA ASN A 121 16.23 -5.00 21.21
C ASN A 121 14.78 -4.79 20.78
N GLU A 122 13.97 -5.86 20.90
CA GLU A 122 12.50 -5.82 20.90
C GLU A 122 11.99 -4.96 22.06
N ILE A 123 12.20 -3.64 22.00
CA ILE A 123 11.44 -2.72 22.85
C ILE A 123 10.03 -2.68 22.23
N LYS A 124 9.17 -3.62 22.67
CA LYS A 124 7.73 -3.50 22.46
C LYS A 124 7.32 -2.19 23.09
N SER A 125 7.08 -1.16 22.27
CA SER A 125 6.52 0.09 22.76
C SER A 125 5.29 -0.25 23.60
N PRO A 126 5.17 0.23 24.84
CA PRO A 126 3.99 0.01 25.67
C PRO A 126 2.70 0.59 25.06
N LEU A 127 2.80 1.31 23.94
CA LEU A 127 1.69 1.86 23.16
C LEU A 127 1.23 0.98 21.99
N THR A 128 1.89 -0.15 21.70
CA THR A 128 1.42 -1.04 20.63
C THR A 128 0.28 -1.90 21.14
N ASN A 129 -0.94 -1.38 21.00
CA ASN A 129 -2.18 -2.14 21.17
C ASN A 129 -2.06 -3.46 20.35
N GLN A 130 -2.07 -4.60 21.02
CA GLN A 130 -1.90 -5.91 20.36
C GLN A 130 -2.97 -6.14 19.30
N ASP A 131 -4.18 -5.61 19.50
CA ASP A 131 -5.24 -5.68 18.49
C ASP A 131 -4.91 -4.86 17.25
N GLN A 132 -4.22 -3.72 17.42
CA GLN A 132 -3.74 -2.91 16.30
C GLN A 132 -2.60 -3.60 15.55
N VAL A 133 -1.66 -4.22 16.27
CA VAL A 133 -0.58 -5.01 15.65
C VAL A 133 -1.18 -6.16 14.84
N GLU A 134 -2.14 -6.88 15.40
CA GLU A 134 -2.80 -8.00 14.73
C GLU A 134 -3.63 -7.54 13.53
N ARG A 135 -4.33 -6.41 13.66
CA ARG A 135 -5.04 -5.77 12.56
C ARG A 135 -4.08 -5.40 11.42
N ASP A 136 -2.96 -4.75 11.74
CA ASP A 136 -1.98 -4.34 10.73
C ASP A 136 -1.26 -5.53 10.11
N ARG A 137 -1.02 -6.60 10.88
CA ARG A 137 -0.50 -7.88 10.37
C ARG A 137 -1.40 -8.47 9.28
N LYS A 138 -2.72 -8.31 9.44
CA LYS A 138 -3.70 -8.72 8.43
C LYS A 138 -3.75 -7.75 7.25
N LEU A 139 -3.59 -6.45 7.46
CA LEU A 139 -3.73 -5.42 6.42
C LEU A 139 -2.44 -5.10 5.65
N MET A 140 -1.30 -5.69 6.01
CA MET A 140 -0.01 -5.43 5.37
C MET A 140 0.67 -6.72 4.86
N PRO A 141 1.36 -6.68 3.70
CA PRO A 141 2.28 -7.72 3.29
C PRO A 141 3.37 -7.93 4.33
N GLU A 142 3.89 -9.15 4.43
CA GLU A 142 4.87 -9.52 5.46
C GLU A 142 6.13 -8.62 5.44
N ALA A 143 6.65 -8.25 4.27
CA ALA A 143 7.80 -7.33 4.19
C ALA A 143 7.51 -5.94 4.77
N VAL A 144 6.29 -5.44 4.59
CA VAL A 144 5.87 -4.12 5.08
C VAL A 144 5.67 -4.21 6.59
N PHE A 145 4.94 -5.23 7.06
CA PHE A 145 4.75 -5.50 8.47
C PHE A 145 6.08 -5.67 9.21
N ALA A 146 7.00 -6.50 8.68
CA ALA A 146 8.31 -6.75 9.26
C ALA A 146 9.16 -5.47 9.37
N ARG A 147 9.08 -4.55 8.41
CA ARG A 147 9.76 -3.26 8.53
C ARG A 147 9.15 -2.39 9.61
N HIS A 148 7.83 -2.22 9.63
CA HIS A 148 7.16 -1.33 10.56
C HIS A 148 7.22 -1.81 12.01
N TYR A 149 7.08 -3.12 12.24
CA TYR A 149 6.92 -3.70 13.57
C TYR A 149 8.14 -4.44 14.09
N ARG A 150 9.05 -4.88 13.20
CA ARG A 150 10.24 -5.65 13.58
C ARG A 150 11.55 -4.97 13.17
N ASN A 151 11.48 -3.84 12.47
CA ASN A 151 12.64 -3.15 11.89
C ASN A 151 13.48 -4.03 10.96
N ILE A 152 12.84 -4.99 10.27
CA ILE A 152 13.51 -5.90 9.32
C ILE A 152 13.21 -5.43 7.90
N VAL A 153 14.26 -5.14 7.12
CA VAL A 153 14.14 -4.82 5.69
C VAL A 153 14.21 -6.11 4.88
N MET A 154 13.06 -6.59 4.43
CA MET A 154 12.99 -7.73 3.51
C MET A 154 13.04 -7.24 2.06
N ARG A 155 13.90 -7.84 1.23
CA ARG A 155 13.93 -7.58 -0.21
C ARG A 155 13.16 -8.66 -0.96
N GLY A 156 12.14 -8.25 -1.71
CA GLY A 156 11.41 -9.14 -2.60
C GLY A 156 10.64 -10.24 -1.88
N ALA A 157 9.94 -9.91 -0.78
CA ALA A 157 9.01 -10.86 -0.19
C ALA A 157 7.81 -11.05 -1.12
N SER A 158 7.15 -12.21 -1.04
CA SER A 158 5.88 -12.44 -1.72
C SER A 158 4.86 -11.38 -1.32
N PHE A 159 4.13 -10.86 -2.31
CA PHE A 159 3.10 -9.86 -2.07
C PHE A 159 1.88 -10.47 -1.35
N LEU A 160 1.48 -11.68 -1.76
CA LEU A 160 0.47 -12.52 -1.12
C LEU A 160 1.13 -13.85 -0.71
N SER A 161 0.63 -14.48 0.35
CA SER A 161 1.02 -15.85 0.71
C SER A 161 0.34 -16.87 -0.22
N ASP A 162 0.84 -18.11 -0.24
CA ASP A 162 0.19 -19.18 -1.00
C ASP A 162 -1.20 -19.47 -0.41
N GLU A 163 -1.35 -19.37 0.91
CA GLU A 163 -2.63 -19.50 1.61
C GLU A 163 -3.63 -18.41 1.22
N ASP A 164 -3.19 -17.16 1.06
CA ASP A 164 -4.04 -16.05 0.58
C ASP A 164 -4.59 -16.36 -0.83
N ILE A 165 -3.76 -16.98 -1.69
CA ILE A 165 -4.12 -17.28 -3.08
C ILE A 165 -5.02 -18.52 -3.16
N GLU A 166 -4.77 -19.54 -2.34
CA GLU A 166 -5.68 -20.69 -2.24
C GLU A 166 -7.04 -20.29 -1.67
N ALA A 167 -7.09 -19.33 -0.75
CA ALA A 167 -8.31 -18.89 -0.10
C ALA A 167 -9.31 -18.24 -1.07
N ILE A 168 -8.86 -17.59 -2.14
CA ILE A 168 -9.74 -16.97 -3.15
C ILE A 168 -10.31 -17.99 -4.15
N ILE A 169 -9.75 -19.20 -4.23
CA ILE A 169 -10.21 -20.24 -5.15
C ILE A 169 -11.40 -20.98 -4.53
N LYS A 170 -12.55 -20.97 -5.21
CA LYS A 170 -13.79 -21.62 -4.75
C LYS A 170 -14.22 -22.73 -5.71
N PRO A 171 -14.86 -23.81 -5.19
CA PRO A 171 -15.35 -24.88 -6.05
C PRO A 171 -16.49 -24.41 -6.96
N THR A 172 -16.54 -24.95 -8.19
CA THR A 172 -17.52 -24.63 -9.24
C THR A 172 -18.98 -24.64 -8.77
N GLY A 173 -19.38 -25.60 -7.93
CA GLY A 173 -20.76 -25.74 -7.47
C GLY A 173 -21.30 -24.55 -6.68
N ALA A 174 -20.44 -23.62 -6.25
CA ALA A 174 -20.87 -22.39 -5.60
C ALA A 174 -21.28 -21.27 -6.59
N ARG A 175 -21.07 -21.44 -7.90
CA ARG A 175 -21.38 -20.44 -8.94
C ARG A 175 -22.85 -20.39 -9.34
N GLU A 176 -23.59 -21.49 -9.20
CA GLU A 176 -24.98 -21.62 -9.70
C GLU A 176 -26.01 -20.69 -9.01
N HIS A 177 -25.60 -19.95 -7.99
CA HIS A 177 -26.48 -19.07 -7.19
C HIS A 177 -25.97 -17.63 -7.11
N ILE A 178 -25.21 -17.18 -8.10
CA ILE A 178 -24.63 -15.84 -8.10
C ILE A 178 -25.46 -14.94 -9.02
N GLU A 179 -26.10 -13.95 -8.41
CA GLU A 179 -26.77 -12.86 -9.12
C GLU A 179 -25.91 -11.60 -9.02
N PRO A 180 -25.15 -11.25 -10.07
CA PRO A 180 -24.28 -10.08 -10.03
C PRO A 180 -25.10 -8.78 -10.06
N MET A 181 -24.69 -7.81 -9.24
CA MET A 181 -25.28 -6.47 -9.22
C MET A 181 -24.70 -5.55 -10.32
N GLY A 182 -23.50 -5.87 -10.81
CA GLY A 182 -22.80 -5.08 -11.82
C GLY A 182 -21.47 -5.70 -12.20
N ALA A 183 -20.77 -5.04 -13.14
CA ALA A 183 -19.50 -5.51 -13.66
C ALA A 183 -18.47 -4.39 -13.80
N TYR A 184 -17.28 -4.65 -13.28
CA TYR A 184 -16.15 -3.75 -13.37
C TYR A 184 -15.15 -4.32 -14.37
N VAL A 185 -14.83 -3.54 -15.40
CA VAL A 185 -13.91 -3.96 -16.45
C VAL A 185 -12.61 -3.16 -16.33
N GLY A 186 -11.50 -3.85 -16.15
CA GLY A 186 -10.19 -3.23 -16.05
C GLY A 186 -9.31 -3.62 -17.23
N CYS A 187 -8.60 -2.64 -17.80
CA CYS A 187 -7.82 -2.82 -19.02
C CYS A 187 -6.38 -2.31 -18.85
N ASP A 188 -5.40 -3.18 -19.04
CA ASP A 188 -3.98 -2.85 -19.16
C ASP A 188 -3.55 -2.97 -20.64
N TRP A 189 -2.91 -1.96 -21.21
CA TRP A 189 -2.81 -1.76 -22.66
C TRP A 189 -1.41 -2.00 -23.24
N GLY A 190 -0.92 -3.24 -23.18
CA GLY A 190 0.31 -3.62 -23.88
C GLY A 190 0.15 -3.69 -25.42
N LEU A 191 0.93 -2.88 -26.15
CA LEU A 191 0.86 -2.85 -27.62
C LEU A 191 1.76 -3.88 -28.32
N THR A 192 2.97 -4.14 -27.80
CA THR A 192 4.00 -4.88 -28.56
C THR A 192 4.83 -5.86 -27.72
N LYS A 193 5.36 -5.42 -26.58
CA LYS A 193 6.17 -6.28 -25.69
C LYS A 193 5.34 -6.85 -24.56
N ASP A 194 4.59 -5.96 -23.93
CA ASP A 194 3.70 -6.27 -22.82
C ASP A 194 2.36 -6.74 -23.37
N LYS A 195 1.62 -7.51 -22.58
CA LYS A 195 0.31 -8.02 -23.00
C LYS A 195 -0.72 -6.90 -22.87
N CYS A 196 -1.70 -6.87 -23.76
CA CYS A 196 -2.93 -6.13 -23.48
C CYS A 196 -3.88 -7.08 -22.75
N ALA A 197 -4.23 -6.77 -21.51
CA ALA A 197 -5.08 -7.60 -20.68
C ALA A 197 -6.38 -6.86 -20.34
N ILE A 198 -7.49 -7.57 -20.45
CA ILE A 198 -8.84 -7.10 -20.10
C ILE A 198 -9.39 -8.08 -19.09
N THR A 199 -9.93 -7.57 -18.00
CA THR A 199 -10.49 -8.40 -16.91
C THR A 199 -11.87 -7.91 -16.56
N ASN A 200 -12.78 -8.85 -16.31
CA ASN A 200 -14.14 -8.59 -15.86
C ASN A 200 -14.33 -9.11 -14.44
N LEU A 201 -14.76 -8.22 -13.55
CA LEU A 201 -15.13 -8.56 -12.18
C LEU A 201 -16.62 -8.34 -11.98
N LEU A 202 -17.32 -9.39 -11.57
CA LEU A 202 -18.74 -9.29 -11.20
C LEU A 202 -18.84 -8.90 -9.73
N ALA A 203 -19.59 -7.85 -9.42
CA ALA A 203 -19.84 -7.43 -8.05
C ALA A 203 -21.11 -8.09 -7.50
N LEU A 204 -21.01 -8.59 -6.27
CA LEU A 204 -22.12 -9.24 -5.56
C LEU A 204 -22.71 -8.30 -4.51
N ASP A 205 -23.93 -8.60 -4.08
CA ASP A 205 -24.67 -7.83 -3.09
C ASP A 205 -24.06 -7.86 -1.68
N ASP A 206 -23.30 -8.91 -1.36
CA ASP A 206 -22.55 -9.04 -0.13
C ASP A 206 -21.15 -8.40 -0.17
N GLY A 207 -20.85 -7.63 -1.22
CA GLY A 207 -19.57 -6.94 -1.40
C GLY A 207 -18.45 -7.83 -1.92
N ARG A 208 -18.68 -9.10 -2.25
CA ARG A 208 -17.66 -9.91 -2.93
C ARG A 208 -17.54 -9.53 -4.41
N PHE A 209 -16.38 -9.87 -4.98
CA PHE A 209 -16.05 -9.72 -6.38
C PHE A 209 -15.68 -11.08 -6.97
N VAL A 210 -16.31 -11.46 -8.07
CA VAL A 210 -15.99 -12.68 -8.80
C VAL A 210 -15.13 -12.32 -10.00
N PHE A 211 -13.93 -12.89 -10.08
CA PHE A 211 -13.16 -12.89 -11.31
C PHE A 211 -13.83 -13.81 -12.33
N ASP A 212 -14.46 -13.23 -13.33
CA ASP A 212 -15.34 -13.95 -14.25
C ASP A 212 -14.66 -14.26 -15.59
N LYS A 213 -14.20 -13.21 -16.28
CA LYS A 213 -13.57 -13.33 -17.60
C LYS A 213 -12.26 -12.56 -17.67
N CYS A 214 -11.34 -13.08 -18.46
CA CYS A 214 -10.12 -12.37 -18.81
C CYS A 214 -9.74 -12.66 -20.25
N HIS A 215 -9.40 -11.60 -20.99
CA HIS A 215 -8.94 -11.66 -22.37
C HIS A 215 -7.56 -11.03 -22.45
N VAL A 216 -6.68 -11.68 -23.21
CA VAL A 216 -5.30 -11.23 -23.37
C VAL A 216 -4.95 -11.19 -24.84
N PHE A 217 -4.53 -10.03 -25.31
CA PHE A 217 -3.99 -9.81 -26.64
C PHE A 217 -2.47 -9.73 -26.56
N ARG A 218 -1.80 -10.34 -27.53
CA ARG A 218 -0.34 -10.31 -27.63
C ARG A 218 0.06 -9.69 -28.96
N GLY A 219 0.51 -8.45 -28.89
CA GLY A 219 1.09 -7.79 -30.04
C GLY A 219 2.54 -8.20 -30.24
N SER A 220 3.08 -7.79 -31.38
CA SER A 220 4.49 -7.84 -31.69
C SER A 220 4.92 -6.50 -32.29
N LYS A 221 6.23 -6.31 -32.55
CA LYS A 221 6.69 -5.09 -33.24
C LYS A 221 6.15 -4.96 -34.67
N SER A 222 5.93 -6.09 -35.36
CA SER A 222 5.41 -6.10 -36.74
C SER A 222 3.89 -6.08 -36.82
N GLU A 223 3.23 -6.51 -35.74
CA GLU A 223 1.77 -6.59 -35.64
C GLU A 223 1.37 -6.20 -34.21
N PRO A 224 1.34 -4.90 -33.88
CA PRO A 224 0.90 -4.44 -32.57
C PRO A 224 -0.57 -4.78 -32.31
N VAL A 225 -0.96 -4.86 -31.03
CA VAL A 225 -2.38 -5.01 -30.66
C VAL A 225 -3.19 -3.85 -31.22
N ASP A 226 -4.29 -4.14 -31.92
CA ASP A 226 -5.27 -3.11 -32.30
C ASP A 226 -6.11 -2.75 -31.06
N LEU A 227 -5.95 -1.50 -30.61
CA LEU A 227 -6.69 -0.98 -29.46
C LEU A 227 -8.20 -0.89 -29.71
N ASN A 228 -8.65 -0.87 -30.96
CA ASN A 228 -10.09 -0.90 -31.25
C ASN A 228 -10.65 -2.30 -31.00
N ASP A 229 -9.97 -3.34 -31.47
CA ASP A 229 -10.40 -4.73 -31.24
C ASP A 229 -10.45 -5.06 -29.75
N ALA A 230 -9.43 -4.65 -29.00
CA ALA A 230 -9.39 -4.86 -27.57
C ALA A 230 -10.42 -3.97 -26.82
N ALA A 231 -10.71 -2.75 -27.29
CA ALA A 231 -11.80 -1.95 -26.72
C ALA A 231 -13.18 -2.56 -27.00
N ASP A 232 -13.41 -3.04 -28.21
CA ASP A 232 -14.66 -3.68 -28.59
C ASP A 232 -14.86 -4.99 -27.82
N MET A 233 -13.78 -5.71 -27.53
CA MET A 233 -13.78 -6.84 -26.60
C MET A 233 -14.18 -6.41 -25.18
N ALA A 234 -13.57 -5.35 -24.62
CA ALA A 234 -13.95 -4.83 -23.31
C ALA A 234 -15.44 -4.44 -23.27
N GLU A 235 -15.95 -3.80 -24.32
CA GLU A 235 -17.37 -3.47 -24.45
C GLU A 235 -18.27 -4.71 -24.54
N SER A 236 -17.78 -5.80 -25.12
CA SER A 236 -18.56 -7.05 -25.24
C SER A 236 -18.73 -7.79 -23.91
N LEU A 237 -17.91 -7.47 -22.90
CA LEU A 237 -18.03 -8.02 -21.54
C LEU A 237 -19.14 -7.35 -20.72
N TYR A 238 -19.69 -6.25 -21.24
CA TYR A 238 -20.80 -5.54 -20.63
C TYR A 238 -22.14 -6.14 -21.02
N GLU A 239 -22.98 -6.46 -20.03
CA GLU A 239 -24.39 -6.78 -20.26
C GLU A 239 -25.28 -5.55 -20.02
N PRO A 240 -26.28 -5.28 -20.89
CA PRO A 240 -27.19 -4.17 -20.70
C PRO A 240 -27.90 -4.22 -19.34
N GLY A 241 -27.71 -3.18 -18.52
CA GLY A 241 -28.32 -3.06 -17.19
C GLY A 241 -27.34 -3.21 -16.04
N TRP A 242 -26.09 -3.59 -16.30
CA TRP A 242 -25.02 -3.55 -15.30
C TRP A 242 -24.47 -2.12 -15.15
N THR A 243 -23.89 -1.81 -13.99
CA THR A 243 -22.98 -0.67 -13.90
C THR A 243 -21.71 -1.06 -14.64
N LEU A 244 -21.36 -0.33 -15.69
CA LEU A 244 -20.08 -0.46 -16.36
C LEU A 244 -19.13 0.61 -15.82
N SER A 245 -17.95 0.21 -15.40
CA SER A 245 -16.84 1.14 -15.22
C SER A 245 -15.61 0.57 -15.87
N MET A 246 -14.96 1.37 -16.70
CA MET A 246 -13.73 1.00 -17.39
C MET A 246 -12.60 1.95 -17.06
N LEU A 247 -11.45 1.40 -16.67
CA LEU A 247 -10.21 2.16 -16.50
C LEU A 247 -9.19 1.81 -17.55
N PHE A 248 -8.47 2.85 -17.99
CA PHE A 248 -7.48 2.76 -19.04
C PHE A 248 -6.17 3.42 -18.61
N ASP A 249 -5.02 2.91 -19.04
CA ASP A 249 -3.80 3.73 -19.10
C ASP A 249 -4.05 4.91 -20.04
N LYS A 250 -4.11 6.10 -19.44
CA LYS A 250 -4.44 7.35 -20.13
C LYS A 250 -3.52 7.64 -21.32
N TRP A 251 -2.24 7.31 -21.24
CA TRP A 251 -1.27 7.72 -22.26
C TRP A 251 -1.32 6.86 -23.52
N GLN A 252 -1.65 5.58 -23.37
CA GLN A 252 -1.64 4.63 -24.48
C GLN A 252 -2.98 4.58 -25.22
N ALA A 253 -4.09 4.92 -24.54
CA ALA A 253 -5.44 4.70 -25.07
C ALA A 253 -6.29 5.98 -25.19
N MET A 254 -5.70 7.18 -25.23
CA MET A 254 -6.47 8.44 -25.19
C MET A 254 -7.58 8.54 -26.25
N SER A 255 -7.32 8.15 -27.50
CA SER A 255 -8.34 8.16 -28.56
C SER A 255 -9.46 7.15 -28.30
N THR A 256 -9.11 5.98 -27.77
CA THR A 256 -10.05 4.93 -27.39
C THR A 256 -10.92 5.38 -26.22
N ILE A 257 -10.32 5.99 -25.20
CA ILE A 257 -11.01 6.59 -24.05
C ILE A 257 -12.03 7.62 -24.54
N GLN A 258 -11.61 8.59 -25.35
CA GLN A 258 -12.50 9.63 -25.88
C GLN A 258 -13.65 9.06 -26.71
N ARG A 259 -13.38 8.02 -27.52
CA ARG A 259 -14.40 7.31 -28.30
C ARG A 259 -15.43 6.65 -27.38
N LEU A 260 -14.98 5.91 -26.37
CA LEU A 260 -15.85 5.20 -25.43
C LEU A 260 -16.61 6.17 -24.52
N GLN A 261 -15.96 7.23 -24.05
CA GLN A 261 -16.58 8.34 -23.30
C GLN A 261 -17.73 8.98 -24.08
N LYS A 262 -17.54 9.22 -25.39
CA LYS A 262 -18.62 9.75 -26.24
C LYS A 262 -19.82 8.79 -26.33
N LYS A 263 -19.60 7.48 -26.21
CA LYS A 263 -20.64 6.44 -26.32
C LYS A 263 -21.35 6.19 -24.99
N HIS A 264 -20.61 6.12 -23.88
CA HIS A 264 -21.11 5.67 -22.58
C HIS A 264 -21.13 6.76 -21.49
N GLY A 265 -20.47 7.89 -21.74
CA GLY A 265 -20.31 8.98 -20.77
C GLY A 265 -18.97 8.95 -20.03
N ASP A 266 -18.56 10.12 -19.54
CA ASP A 266 -17.28 10.31 -18.85
C ASP A 266 -17.26 9.67 -17.45
N ASP A 267 -18.43 9.48 -16.83
CA ASP A 267 -18.55 8.84 -15.51
C ASP A 267 -18.30 7.32 -15.59
N VAL A 268 -18.57 6.70 -16.74
CA VAL A 268 -18.41 5.25 -16.98
C VAL A 268 -16.98 4.93 -17.43
N ILE A 269 -16.40 5.76 -18.30
CA ILE A 269 -15.12 5.51 -18.95
C ILE A 269 -14.09 6.51 -18.44
N GLN A 270 -13.10 6.04 -17.68
CA GLN A 270 -12.17 6.92 -16.99
C GLN A 270 -10.71 6.55 -17.26
N GLY A 271 -9.86 7.57 -17.43
CA GLY A 271 -8.41 7.37 -17.53
C GLY A 271 -7.78 7.23 -16.15
N PHE A 272 -6.84 6.30 -16.01
CA PHE A 272 -6.04 6.10 -14.82
C PHE A 272 -4.61 6.60 -15.03
N ASP A 273 -4.15 7.45 -14.12
CA ASP A 273 -2.77 7.95 -14.13
C ASP A 273 -1.88 7.06 -13.25
N PHE A 274 -0.95 6.33 -13.86
CA PHE A 274 0.00 5.42 -13.19
C PHE A 274 1.14 6.15 -12.44
N THR A 275 0.77 7.01 -11.50
CA THR A 275 1.73 7.60 -10.54
C THR A 275 2.16 6.56 -9.51
N LYS A 276 3.33 6.75 -8.86
CA LYS A 276 3.80 5.86 -7.78
C LYS A 276 2.76 5.70 -6.67
N THR A 277 2.09 6.79 -6.30
CA THR A 277 1.02 6.80 -5.28
C THR A 277 -0.20 6.03 -5.74
N ASN A 278 -0.66 6.24 -6.97
CA ASN A 278 -1.83 5.54 -7.51
C ASN A 278 -1.57 4.05 -7.70
N ARG A 279 -0.39 3.65 -8.17
CA ARG A 279 0.00 2.24 -8.25
C ARG A 279 -0.01 1.58 -6.88
N LYS A 280 0.53 2.23 -5.84
CA LYS A 280 0.43 1.72 -4.46
C LYS A 280 -1.02 1.53 -4.01
N ARG A 281 -1.90 2.49 -4.29
CA ARG A 281 -3.34 2.39 -3.94
C ARG A 281 -4.00 1.22 -4.67
N LEU A 282 -3.73 1.07 -5.97
CA LEU A 282 -4.25 0.00 -6.81
C LEU A 282 -3.87 -1.39 -6.27
N PHE A 283 -2.59 -1.60 -5.96
CA PHE A 283 -2.15 -2.86 -5.35
C PHE A 283 -2.62 -3.02 -3.90
N LYS A 284 -2.78 -1.94 -3.13
CA LYS A 284 -3.35 -2.04 -1.79
C LYS A 284 -4.79 -2.56 -1.83
N ASN A 285 -5.59 -2.11 -2.80
CA ASN A 285 -6.97 -2.58 -2.95
C ASN A 285 -7.04 -4.09 -3.23
N ILE A 286 -6.25 -4.60 -4.18
CA ILE A 286 -6.24 -6.05 -4.45
C ILE A 286 -5.77 -6.85 -3.22
N PHE A 287 -4.76 -6.36 -2.48
CA PHE A 287 -4.30 -7.01 -1.27
C PHE A 287 -5.41 -7.13 -0.21
N THR A 288 -6.09 -6.02 0.06
CA THR A 288 -7.18 -5.96 1.05
C THR A 288 -8.35 -6.84 0.61
N VAL A 289 -8.78 -6.75 -0.65
CA VAL A 289 -9.91 -7.53 -1.17
C VAL A 289 -9.61 -9.04 -1.15
N VAL A 290 -8.37 -9.46 -1.41
CA VAL A 290 -7.96 -10.87 -1.27
C VAL A 290 -8.01 -11.31 0.20
N ARG A 291 -7.38 -10.56 1.11
CA ARG A 291 -7.28 -10.96 2.52
C ARG A 291 -8.59 -10.89 3.30
N ASP A 292 -9.49 -10.00 2.90
CA ASP A 292 -10.84 -9.96 3.44
C ASP A 292 -11.73 -11.08 2.88
N GLY A 293 -11.20 -11.94 2.00
CA GLY A 293 -11.94 -13.03 1.36
C GLY A 293 -13.01 -12.52 0.39
N ARG A 294 -12.86 -11.29 -0.10
CA ARG A 294 -13.82 -10.62 -1.00
C ARG A 294 -13.57 -10.96 -2.46
N LEU A 295 -12.34 -11.29 -2.88
CA LEU A 295 -12.08 -11.81 -4.22
C LEU A 295 -12.41 -13.30 -4.29
N VAL A 296 -13.12 -13.70 -5.34
CA VAL A 296 -13.47 -15.09 -5.62
C VAL A 296 -13.06 -15.46 -7.04
N VAL A 297 -12.38 -16.60 -7.19
CA VAL A 297 -12.05 -17.23 -8.47
C VAL A 297 -12.63 -18.64 -8.45
N PHE A 298 -13.54 -18.96 -9.37
CA PHE A 298 -14.12 -20.32 -9.40
C PHE A 298 -13.21 -21.32 -10.12
N SER A 299 -13.19 -22.55 -9.62
CA SER A 299 -12.30 -23.61 -10.11
C SER A 299 -12.65 -24.15 -11.50
N ASP A 300 -13.89 -24.00 -11.96
CA ASP A 300 -14.31 -24.31 -13.34
C ASP A 300 -13.54 -23.45 -14.33
N ILE A 301 -13.43 -22.15 -14.03
CA ILE A 301 -12.66 -21.20 -14.83
C ILE A 301 -11.17 -21.62 -14.89
N LEU A 302 -10.69 -22.42 -13.93
CA LEU A 302 -9.34 -23.00 -13.92
C LEU A 302 -9.24 -24.36 -14.63
N MET A 303 -10.29 -25.18 -14.64
CA MET A 303 -10.24 -26.60 -15.04
C MET A 303 -10.52 -26.84 -16.52
N ASP A 304 -11.25 -25.95 -17.19
CA ASP A 304 -11.59 -26.15 -18.60
C ASP A 304 -10.34 -26.09 -19.53
N CYS A 305 -9.28 -25.37 -19.12
CA CYS A 305 -8.02 -25.31 -19.90
C CYS A 305 -7.17 -26.60 -19.87
N TRP A 306 -7.38 -27.55 -18.95
CA TRP A 306 -6.51 -28.73 -18.82
C TRP A 306 -7.02 -29.97 -19.57
N LYS A 307 -8.34 -30.08 -19.79
CA LYS A 307 -8.93 -31.22 -20.50
C LYS A 307 -8.88 -31.09 -22.01
N GLN A 308 -8.82 -29.88 -22.54
CA GLN A 308 -8.50 -29.63 -23.94
C GLN A 308 -7.04 -29.23 -24.00
N SER A 309 -6.15 -30.18 -24.35
CA SER A 309 -4.80 -29.82 -24.77
C SER A 309 -4.91 -28.75 -25.87
N CYS A 310 -4.68 -27.48 -25.56
CA CYS A 310 -4.84 -26.38 -26.51
C CYS A 310 -3.69 -26.38 -27.53
N ALA A 311 -3.54 -27.48 -28.27
CA ALA A 311 -2.71 -27.58 -29.46
C ALA A 311 -3.27 -26.73 -30.62
N THR A 312 -4.48 -26.18 -30.46
CA THR A 312 -5.20 -25.37 -31.44
C THR A 312 -5.46 -23.94 -31.01
N CYS A 313 -4.92 -23.47 -29.87
CA CYS A 313 -4.88 -22.03 -29.60
C CYS A 313 -3.98 -21.43 -30.70
N PRO A 314 -4.52 -20.66 -31.66
CA PRO A 314 -3.68 -20.01 -32.65
C PRO A 314 -2.68 -19.13 -31.89
N ASP A 315 -1.42 -19.07 -32.34
CA ASP A 315 -0.30 -18.45 -31.61
C ASP A 315 -0.55 -16.99 -31.15
N ASN A 316 -1.61 -16.34 -31.65
CA ASN A 316 -1.96 -14.94 -31.38
C ASN A 316 -3.21 -14.72 -30.51
N LEU A 317 -3.95 -15.75 -30.10
CA LEU A 317 -5.11 -15.63 -29.20
C LEU A 317 -5.03 -16.71 -28.11
N SER A 318 -4.66 -16.32 -26.89
CA SER A 318 -4.78 -17.20 -25.72
C SER A 318 -6.26 -17.37 -25.37
N CYS A 319 -6.72 -18.62 -25.26
CA CYS A 319 -8.08 -18.91 -24.83
C CYS A 319 -8.38 -18.27 -23.46
N GLU A 320 -9.61 -17.78 -23.28
CA GLU A 320 -10.09 -17.12 -22.06
C GLU A 320 -9.80 -17.92 -20.78
N GLU A 321 -9.91 -19.24 -20.87
CA GLU A 321 -9.77 -20.19 -19.75
C GLU A 321 -8.33 -20.33 -19.23
N CYS A 322 -7.32 -20.07 -20.06
CA CYS A 322 -5.93 -20.07 -19.60
C CYS A 322 -5.52 -18.77 -18.90
N ASN A 323 -6.34 -17.71 -19.01
CA ASN A 323 -6.03 -16.40 -18.46
C ASN A 323 -6.30 -16.34 -16.94
N ALA A 324 -7.24 -17.12 -16.39
CA ALA A 324 -7.45 -17.20 -14.94
C ALA A 324 -6.28 -17.92 -14.23
N HIS A 325 -5.73 -18.96 -14.83
CA HIS A 325 -4.51 -19.59 -14.31
C HIS A 325 -3.31 -18.63 -14.39
N ASP A 326 -3.19 -17.86 -15.48
CA ASP A 326 -2.14 -16.87 -15.60
C ASP A 326 -2.30 -15.73 -14.59
N PHE A 327 -3.54 -15.28 -14.30
CA PHE A 327 -3.82 -14.35 -13.21
C PHE A 327 -3.30 -14.86 -11.86
N LEU A 328 -3.65 -16.09 -11.47
CA LEU A 328 -3.17 -16.68 -10.22
C LEU A 328 -1.63 -16.79 -10.19
N ARG A 329 -1.00 -17.12 -11.32
CA ARG A 329 0.47 -17.18 -11.44
C ARG A 329 1.12 -15.80 -11.34
N GLU A 330 0.50 -14.78 -11.90
CA GLU A 330 0.98 -13.40 -11.79
C GLU A 330 0.87 -12.93 -10.33
N LEU A 331 -0.27 -13.18 -9.66
CA LEU A 331 -0.45 -12.91 -8.22
C LEU A 331 0.63 -13.60 -7.36
N GLN A 332 0.86 -14.90 -7.58
CA GLN A 332 1.95 -15.66 -6.92
C GLN A 332 3.33 -15.09 -7.23
N GLY A 333 3.50 -14.49 -8.41
CA GLY A 333 4.74 -13.90 -8.90
C GLY A 333 4.99 -12.48 -8.40
N LEU A 334 3.99 -11.81 -7.82
CA LEU A 334 4.15 -10.46 -7.29
C LEU A 334 5.05 -10.46 -6.05
N ARG A 335 5.88 -9.43 -5.98
CA ARG A 335 6.81 -9.17 -4.89
C ARG A 335 6.57 -7.78 -4.35
N CYS A 336 6.82 -7.60 -3.06
CA CYS A 336 6.68 -6.31 -2.40
C CYS A 336 7.95 -5.99 -1.65
N ASP A 337 8.40 -4.73 -1.75
CA ASP A 337 9.38 -4.21 -0.84
C ASP A 337 8.73 -3.67 0.43
N SER A 338 9.59 -3.30 1.37
CA SER A 338 9.18 -2.80 2.67
C SER A 338 8.49 -1.43 2.67
N ASP A 339 8.40 -0.73 1.53
CA ASP A 339 7.68 0.53 1.35
C ASP A 339 6.36 0.33 0.56
N PHE A 340 5.88 -0.91 0.45
CA PHE A 340 4.72 -1.29 -0.37
C PHE A 340 4.94 -1.04 -1.88
N ASN A 341 6.17 -0.97 -2.38
CA ASN A 341 6.37 -0.93 -3.83
C ASN A 341 6.25 -2.37 -4.36
N VAL A 342 5.19 -2.62 -5.12
CA VAL A 342 4.97 -3.90 -5.78
C VAL A 342 5.80 -3.95 -7.05
N THR A 343 6.52 -5.06 -7.20
CA THR A 343 7.28 -5.41 -8.40
C THR A 343 6.83 -6.79 -8.86
N HIS A 344 6.99 -7.07 -10.15
CA HIS A 344 6.61 -8.35 -10.73
C HIS A 344 7.86 -9.17 -11.06
N GLY A 345 7.72 -10.49 -10.99
CA GLY A 345 8.72 -11.40 -11.50
C GLY A 345 8.80 -11.43 -13.04
N LYS A 346 9.44 -12.45 -13.58
CA LYS A 346 9.60 -12.67 -15.03
C LYS A 346 8.29 -12.92 -15.79
N ARG A 347 7.17 -13.12 -15.10
CA ARG A 347 5.89 -13.58 -15.70
C ARG A 347 4.97 -12.45 -16.18
N GLY A 348 5.37 -11.18 -15.99
CA GLY A 348 4.51 -10.01 -16.21
C GLY A 348 3.57 -9.75 -15.04
N ASP A 349 2.84 -8.64 -15.09
CA ASP A 349 1.75 -8.28 -14.18
C ASP A 349 0.50 -7.77 -14.90
N ASP A 350 0.42 -7.92 -16.23
CA ASP A 350 -0.59 -7.25 -17.06
C ASP A 350 -2.03 -7.64 -16.64
N ILE A 351 -2.29 -8.93 -16.38
CA ILE A 351 -3.62 -9.42 -15.97
C ILE A 351 -3.93 -8.94 -14.56
N THR A 352 -2.93 -8.93 -13.69
CA THR A 352 -3.09 -8.47 -12.30
C THR A 352 -3.33 -6.97 -12.23
N VAL A 353 -2.66 -6.18 -13.06
CA VAL A 353 -2.86 -4.73 -13.19
C VAL A 353 -4.25 -4.45 -13.73
N ALA A 354 -4.67 -5.14 -14.80
CA ALA A 354 -6.04 -5.05 -15.31
C ALA A 354 -7.08 -5.37 -14.21
N THR A 355 -6.87 -6.43 -13.43
CA THR A 355 -7.77 -6.81 -12.33
C THR A 355 -7.82 -5.73 -11.24
N ALA A 356 -6.65 -5.20 -10.88
CA ALA A 356 -6.56 -4.19 -9.84
C ALA A 356 -7.10 -2.83 -10.30
N LEU A 357 -7.07 -2.52 -11.60
CA LEU A 357 -7.80 -1.41 -12.19
C LEU A 357 -9.31 -1.60 -12.01
N ALA A 358 -9.87 -2.77 -12.35
CA ALA A 358 -11.29 -3.06 -12.15
C ALA A 358 -11.70 -2.87 -10.67
N LEU A 359 -10.90 -3.39 -9.73
CA LEU A 359 -11.13 -3.21 -8.29
C LEU A 359 -11.00 -1.76 -7.81
N PHE A 360 -10.21 -0.93 -8.48
CA PHE A 360 -9.99 0.46 -8.04
C PHE A 360 -11.28 1.27 -8.02
N TYR A 361 -12.19 1.01 -8.95
CA TYR A 361 -13.50 1.68 -9.00
C TYR A 361 -14.46 1.05 -8.01
N ALA A 362 -14.55 -0.26 -8.06
CA ALA A 362 -15.45 -1.01 -7.21
C ALA A 362 -15.27 -0.66 -5.72
N VAL A 363 -14.02 -0.55 -5.25
CA VAL A 363 -13.71 -0.23 -3.85
C VAL A 363 -13.95 1.26 -3.52
N GLN A 364 -13.90 2.18 -4.48
CA GLN A 364 -14.19 3.59 -4.23
C GLN A 364 -15.68 3.87 -4.05
N GLU A 365 -16.53 3.20 -4.82
CA GLU A 365 -17.98 3.33 -4.71
C GLU A 365 -18.54 2.65 -3.45
N ASP A 366 -17.88 1.58 -3.00
CA ASP A 366 -18.27 0.77 -1.84
C ASP A 366 -17.84 1.38 -0.49
N VAL A 367 -17.25 2.58 -0.50
CA VAL A 367 -17.22 3.42 0.71
C VAL A 367 -18.51 4.24 0.72
N PRO A 368 -19.47 3.96 1.62
CA PRO A 368 -20.58 4.87 1.80
C PRO A 368 -19.97 6.22 2.12
N GLN A 369 -20.19 7.24 1.29
CA GLN A 369 -19.65 8.58 1.56
C GLN A 369 -20.00 9.07 2.98
N ALA A 370 -21.02 8.50 3.62
CA ALA A 370 -21.37 8.75 5.02
C ALA A 370 -20.31 8.33 6.06
N ALA A 371 -19.41 7.38 5.78
CA ALA A 371 -18.45 6.88 6.76
C ALA A 371 -17.12 7.67 6.83
N ILE A 372 -16.76 8.41 5.77
CA ILE A 372 -15.50 9.17 5.70
C ILE A 372 -15.58 10.51 6.45
N TRP A 373 -16.78 11.03 6.76
CA TRP A 373 -16.93 12.30 7.49
C TRP A 373 -17.00 12.16 9.02
N MET A 374 -16.77 10.97 9.58
CA MET A 374 -16.80 10.72 11.04
C MET A 374 -15.48 10.21 11.62
N LEU A 375 -14.38 10.25 10.87
CA LEU A 375 -13.01 10.09 11.35
C LEU A 375 -12.20 11.32 10.95
#